data_AF-A0A075HGD2-F1
#
_entry.id   AF-A0A075HGD2-F1
#
_cell.length_a   1.000
_cell.length_b   1.000
_cell.length_c   1.000
_cell.angle_alpha   90.00
_cell.angle_beta   90.00
_cell.angle_gamma   90.00
#
_symmetry.space_group_name_H-M   'P 1'
#
loop_
_entity.id
_entity.type
_entity.pdbx_description
1 polymer ?
#
loop_
_entity_poly.entity_id
_entity_poly.type
_entity_poly.pdbx_seq_one_letter_code
_entity_poly.pdbx_strand_id
1 'polypeptide(L)'
;MSDSASELLQKWVHTIKQGDPKQVTNLYHENGILLGTFSAKKRVGHELILEYFENLLKNPVEVEIVSEHVHTSESMTVNSGLYNFITNGKTINARFSFVHVMDKIVSHHSSVLPEN
;
A
#
# COMPACT_ATOMS: atom_id res chain seq x y z
N MET A 1 -12.36 12.89 -14.88
CA MET A 1 -10.90 12.85 -14.81
C MET A 1 -10.53 11.62 -14.00
N SER A 2 -9.60 10.79 -14.46
CA SER A 2 -9.05 9.71 -13.63
C SER A 2 -8.16 10.30 -12.55
N ASP A 3 -8.17 9.73 -11.35
CA ASP A 3 -7.24 10.10 -10.27
C ASP A 3 -5.78 9.91 -10.74
N SER A 4 -4.90 10.81 -10.35
CA SER A 4 -3.46 10.69 -10.52
C SER A 4 -2.86 9.64 -9.57
N ALA A 5 -1.64 9.18 -9.87
CA ALA A 5 -0.92 8.23 -9.02
C ALA A 5 -0.76 8.67 -7.56
N SER A 6 -0.52 9.97 -7.37
CA SER A 6 -0.35 10.56 -6.04
C SER A 6 -1.68 10.68 -5.31
N GLU A 7 -2.77 11.01 -6.01
CA GLU A 7 -4.12 10.97 -5.41
C GLU A 7 -4.52 9.55 -4.97
N LEU A 8 -4.21 8.54 -5.78
CA LEU A 8 -4.44 7.13 -5.43
C LEU A 8 -3.61 6.70 -4.21
N LEU A 9 -2.35 7.13 -4.12
CA LEU A 9 -1.52 6.87 -2.94
C LEU A 9 -2.07 7.57 -1.69
N GLN A 10 -2.46 8.84 -1.80
CA GLN A 10 -3.08 9.59 -0.69
C GLN A 10 -4.39 8.95 -0.23
N LYS A 11 -5.21 8.47 -1.16
CA LYS A 11 -6.42 7.69 -0.86
C LYS A 11 -6.07 6.44 -0.07
N TRP A 12 -5.06 5.68 -0.49
CA TRP A 12 -4.60 4.51 0.27
C TRP A 12 -4.12 4.86 1.68
N VAL A 13 -3.31 5.92 1.83
CA VAL A 13 -2.84 6.42 3.15
C VAL A 13 -4.02 6.81 4.04
N HIS A 14 -5.01 7.53 3.49
CA HIS A 14 -6.20 7.93 4.23
C HIS A 14 -7.02 6.71 4.68
N THR A 15 -7.23 5.73 3.81
CA THR A 15 -7.98 4.52 4.14
C THR A 15 -7.25 3.67 5.19
N ILE A 16 -5.92 3.61 5.17
CA ILE A 16 -5.12 2.99 6.25
C ILE A 16 -5.39 3.69 7.59
N LYS A 17 -5.36 5.02 7.61
CA LYS A 17 -5.59 5.82 8.82
C LYS A 17 -7.00 5.63 9.41
N GLN A 18 -8.00 5.36 8.57
CA GLN A 18 -9.36 5.04 9.02
C GLN A 18 -9.46 3.70 9.77
N GLY A 19 -8.52 2.78 9.54
CA GLY A 19 -8.41 1.53 10.31
C GLY A 19 -9.41 0.43 9.92
N ASP A 20 -10.06 0.52 8.75
CA ASP A 20 -10.97 -0.51 8.25
C ASP A 20 -10.29 -1.41 7.19
N PRO A 21 -9.95 -2.67 7.52
CA PRO A 21 -9.30 -3.60 6.59
C PRO A 21 -10.08 -3.85 5.31
N LYS A 22 -11.41 -3.82 5.36
CA LYS A 22 -12.25 -4.07 4.18
C LYS A 22 -12.16 -2.91 3.20
N GLN A 23 -12.16 -1.68 3.71
CA GLN A 23 -11.99 -0.50 2.86
C GLN A 23 -10.61 -0.46 2.21
N VAL A 24 -9.55 -0.82 2.94
CA VAL A 24 -8.21 -0.91 2.36
C VAL A 24 -8.16 -2.00 1.28
N THR A 25 -8.73 -3.17 1.55
CA THR A 25 -8.80 -4.29 0.60
C THR A 25 -9.55 -3.91 -0.67
N ASN A 26 -10.61 -3.11 -0.57
CA ASN A 26 -11.40 -2.63 -1.71
C ASN A 26 -10.60 -1.73 -2.67
N LEU A 27 -9.45 -1.20 -2.28
CA LEU A 27 -8.54 -0.46 -3.17
C LEU A 27 -7.75 -1.39 -4.10
N TYR A 28 -7.68 -2.68 -3.78
CA TYR A 28 -6.97 -3.67 -4.58
C TYR A 28 -7.88 -4.27 -5.66
N HIS A 29 -7.27 -4.64 -6.77
CA HIS A 29 -7.91 -5.49 -7.76
C HIS A 29 -8.24 -6.87 -7.15
N GLU A 30 -9.30 -7.53 -7.61
CA GLU A 30 -9.77 -8.82 -7.07
C GLU A 30 -8.68 -9.90 -7.10
N ASN A 31 -7.81 -9.84 -8.11
CA ASN A 31 -6.63 -10.71 -8.29
C ASN A 31 -5.29 -10.00 -8.00
N GLY A 32 -5.30 -8.87 -7.29
CA GLY A 32 -4.10 -8.11 -6.97
C GLY A 32 -3.12 -8.89 -6.09
N ILE A 33 -1.85 -8.50 -6.13
CA ILE A 33 -0.79 -9.06 -5.28
C ILE A 33 -0.27 -8.04 -4.27
N LEU A 34 -0.08 -8.50 -3.03
CA LEU A 34 0.59 -7.77 -1.96
C LEU A 34 1.79 -8.59 -1.42
N LEU A 35 2.95 -7.95 -1.47
CA LEU A 35 4.17 -8.36 -0.78
C LEU A 35 4.42 -7.32 0.32
N GLY A 36 3.94 -7.62 1.53
CA GLY A 36 3.83 -6.63 2.60
C GLY A 36 5.03 -6.62 3.56
N THR A 37 5.29 -5.45 4.15
CA THR A 37 6.38 -5.18 5.10
C THR A 37 6.35 -6.10 6.32
N PHE A 38 5.15 -6.41 6.80
CA PHE A 38 4.93 -7.08 8.09
C PHE A 38 4.64 -8.59 7.95
N SER A 39 4.87 -9.18 6.77
CA SER A 39 4.60 -10.61 6.55
C SER A 39 5.45 -11.17 5.41
N ALA A 40 6.10 -12.32 5.66
CA ALA A 40 6.77 -13.08 4.60
C ALA A 40 5.79 -13.81 3.65
N LYS A 41 4.50 -13.90 4.03
CA LYS A 41 3.46 -14.57 3.24
C LYS A 41 3.00 -13.66 2.09
N LYS A 42 3.26 -14.08 0.84
CA LYS A 42 2.67 -13.50 -0.37
C LYS A 42 1.14 -13.55 -0.28
N ARG A 43 0.47 -12.43 -0.58
CA ARG A 43 -1.00 -12.34 -0.62
C ARG A 43 -1.45 -12.12 -2.05
N VAL A 44 -2.29 -13.03 -2.57
CA VAL A 44 -2.92 -12.88 -3.88
C VAL A 44 -4.42 -12.94 -3.67
N GLY A 45 -5.10 -11.93 -4.19
CA GLY A 45 -6.54 -11.77 -4.09
C GLY A 45 -7.06 -11.26 -2.74
N HIS A 46 -8.32 -10.84 -2.74
CA HIS A 46 -8.93 -10.11 -1.62
C HIS A 46 -8.91 -10.86 -0.29
N GLU A 47 -9.12 -12.18 -0.27
CA GLU A 47 -9.12 -12.97 0.98
C GLU A 47 -7.78 -12.82 1.74
N LEU A 48 -6.66 -13.03 1.04
CA LEU A 48 -5.33 -12.97 1.64
C LEU A 48 -4.87 -11.53 1.91
N ILE A 49 -5.32 -10.57 1.10
CA ILE A 49 -5.06 -9.14 1.32
C ILE A 49 -5.82 -8.63 2.54
N LEU A 50 -7.09 -9.03 2.71
CA LEU A 50 -7.90 -8.72 3.88
C LEU A 50 -7.24 -9.27 5.15
N GLU A 51 -6.82 -10.53 5.15
CA GLU A 51 -6.10 -11.15 6.27
C GLU A 51 -4.84 -10.35 6.66
N TYR A 52 -4.16 -9.71 5.69
CA TYR A 52 -2.98 -8.88 5.98
C TYR A 52 -3.38 -7.61 6.74
N PHE A 53 -4.38 -6.88 6.24
CA PHE A 53 -4.83 -5.64 6.85
C PHE A 53 -5.58 -5.85 8.17
N GLU A 54 -6.30 -6.96 8.33
CA GLU A 54 -6.89 -7.35 9.63
C GLU A 54 -5.84 -7.56 10.71
N ASN A 55 -4.63 -8.00 10.33
CA ASN A 55 -3.53 -8.15 11.27
C ASN A 55 -2.79 -6.83 11.52
N LEU A 56 -2.52 -6.06 10.45
CA LEU A 56 -1.82 -4.78 10.55
C LEU A 56 -2.62 -3.73 11.34
N LEU A 57 -3.92 -3.61 11.06
CA LEU A 57 -4.80 -2.58 11.61
C LEU A 57 -5.41 -2.96 12.97
N LYS A 58 -4.88 -3.99 13.65
CA LYS A 58 -5.20 -4.25 15.08
C LYS A 58 -4.80 -3.09 15.98
N ASN A 59 -3.84 -2.28 15.53
CA ASN A 59 -3.43 -1.04 16.17
C ASN A 59 -3.54 0.10 15.16
N PRO A 60 -3.68 1.36 15.62
CA PRO A 60 -3.62 2.52 14.73
C PRO A 60 -2.31 2.52 13.92
N VAL A 61 -2.44 2.82 12.64
CA VAL A 61 -1.34 2.95 11.69
C VAL A 61 -1.49 4.28 10.97
N GLU A 62 -0.44 5.09 11.00
CA GLU A 62 -0.29 6.23 10.11
C GLU A 62 0.82 5.94 9.09
N VAL A 63 0.70 6.54 7.91
CA VAL A 63 1.70 6.43 6.85
C VAL A 63 2.12 7.83 6.44
N GLU A 64 3.41 8.12 6.58
CA GLU A 64 4.03 9.37 6.13
C GLU A 64 4.75 9.11 4.80
N ILE A 65 4.38 9.82 3.75
CA ILE A 65 5.07 9.73 2.46
C ILE A 65 6.33 10.60 2.50
N VAL A 66 7.48 9.99 2.23
CA VAL A 66 8.79 10.66 2.26
C VAL A 66 9.21 11.08 0.85
N SER A 67 8.99 10.22 -0.14
CA SER A 67 9.25 10.54 -1.55
C SER A 67 8.37 9.72 -2.48
N GLU A 68 8.12 10.28 -3.66
CA GLU A 68 7.36 9.63 -4.73
C GLU A 68 8.10 9.77 -6.05
N HIS A 69 8.03 8.73 -6.88
CA HIS A 69 8.46 8.72 -8.25
C HIS A 69 7.37 8.03 -9.08
N VAL A 70 6.72 8.83 -9.93
CA VAL A 70 5.56 8.40 -10.72
C VAL A 70 5.96 8.18 -12.16
N HIS A 71 5.57 7.03 -12.70
CA HIS A 71 5.65 6.71 -14.12
C HIS A 71 4.31 6.19 -14.61
N THR A 72 3.75 6.84 -15.65
CA THR A 72 2.48 6.45 -16.25
C THR A 72 2.69 6.04 -17.70
N SER A 73 2.12 4.89 -18.08
CA SER A 73 2.13 4.36 -19.44
C SER A 73 0.76 3.79 -19.75
N GLU A 74 0.13 4.29 -20.83
CA GLU A 74 -1.20 3.88 -21.27
C GLU A 74 -2.23 3.86 -20.13
N SER A 75 -2.70 2.67 -19.74
CA SER A 75 -3.69 2.45 -18.67
C SER A 75 -3.07 2.04 -17.33
N MET A 76 -1.74 2.04 -17.22
CA MET A 76 -1.02 1.59 -16.03
C MET A 76 -0.18 2.73 -15.45
N THR A 77 -0.23 2.85 -14.12
CA THR A 77 0.59 3.81 -13.40
C THR A 77 1.38 3.13 -12.31
N VAL A 78 2.66 3.44 -12.24
CA VAL A 78 3.57 2.98 -11.19
C VAL A 78 3.94 4.18 -10.32
N ASN A 79 3.69 4.07 -9.03
CA ASN A 79 4.16 5.02 -8.02
C ASN A 79 5.10 4.28 -7.06
N SER A 80 6.37 4.66 -7.04
CA SER A 80 7.38 4.04 -6.18
C SER A 80 8.11 5.10 -5.37
N GLY A 81 8.55 4.74 -4.17
CA GLY A 81 9.20 5.71 -3.31
C GLY A 81 9.47 5.20 -1.91
N LEU A 82 9.55 6.15 -0.98
CA LEU A 82 9.80 5.90 0.43
C LEU A 82 8.62 6.40 1.25
N TYR A 83 8.25 5.64 2.27
CA TYR A 83 7.31 6.05 3.29
C TYR A 83 7.72 5.52 4.66
N ASN A 84 7.09 6.05 5.70
CA ASN A 84 7.26 5.57 7.06
C ASN A 84 5.91 5.09 7.59
N PHE A 85 5.88 3.89 8.16
CA PHE A 85 4.76 3.47 8.99
C PHE A 85 4.99 3.95 10.42
N ILE A 86 3.97 4.59 11.00
CA ILE A 86 3.97 5.01 12.41
C ILE A 86 2.89 4.19 13.10
N THR A 87 3.30 3.26 13.96
CA THR A 87 2.39 2.38 14.69
C THR A 87 3.03 1.90 15.99
N ASN A 88 2.22 1.69 17.03
CA ASN A 88 2.70 1.24 18.36
C ASN A 88 3.85 2.11 18.91
N GLY A 89 3.81 3.42 18.67
CA GLY A 89 4.84 4.36 19.11
C GLY A 89 6.20 4.20 18.40
N LYS A 90 6.27 3.46 17.30
CA LYS A 90 7.48 3.23 16.52
C LYS A 90 7.31 3.74 15.09
N THR A 91 8.40 4.23 14.52
CA THR A 91 8.52 4.58 13.10
C THR A 91 9.28 3.48 12.38
N ILE A 92 8.73 2.98 11.28
CA ILE A 92 9.30 1.90 10.46
C ILE A 92 9.48 2.43 9.05
N ASN A 93 10.74 2.65 8.68
CA ASN A 93 11.11 3.19 7.37
C ASN A 93 11.01 2.09 6.32
N ALA A 94 10.33 2.38 5.22
CA ALA A 94 10.06 1.38 4.19
C ALA A 94 10.11 1.98 2.77
N ARG A 95 10.35 1.08 1.82
CA ARG A 95 10.28 1.34 0.37
C ARG A 95 8.97 0.75 -0.14
N PHE A 96 8.37 1.39 -1.12
CA PHE A 96 7.16 0.89 -1.74
C PHE A 96 7.21 0.95 -3.27
N SER A 97 6.38 0.12 -3.90
CA SER A 97 5.95 0.26 -5.28
C SER A 97 4.48 -0.13 -5.39
N PHE A 98 3.64 0.79 -5.85
CA PHE A 98 2.25 0.55 -6.21
C PHE A 98 2.10 0.58 -7.72
N VAL A 99 1.51 -0.46 -8.27
CA VAL A 99 1.09 -0.54 -9.66
C VAL A 99 -0.44 -0.47 -9.69
N HIS A 100 -0.96 0.52 -10.40
CA HIS A 100 -2.39 0.73 -10.59
C HIS A 100 -2.78 0.48 -12.04
N VAL A 101 -3.92 -0.18 -12.24
CA VAL A 101 -4.66 -0.17 -13.50
C VAL A 101 -6.00 0.50 -13.20
N MET A 102 -6.28 1.61 -13.89
CA MET A 102 -7.34 2.54 -13.50
C MET A 102 -7.14 2.99 -12.04
N ASP A 103 -8.10 2.75 -11.15
CA ASP A 103 -8.08 3.12 -9.73
C ASP A 103 -7.74 1.95 -8.79
N LYS A 104 -7.44 0.75 -9.32
CA LYS A 104 -7.17 -0.46 -8.53
C LYS A 104 -5.70 -0.81 -8.47
N ILE A 105 -5.24 -1.17 -7.27
CA ILE A 105 -3.90 -1.70 -7.05
C ILE A 105 -3.84 -3.14 -7.58
N VAL A 106 -3.04 -3.36 -8.62
CA VAL A 106 -2.79 -4.71 -9.18
C VAL A 106 -1.53 -5.35 -8.58
N SER A 107 -0.55 -4.54 -8.16
CA SER A 107 0.63 -5.01 -7.44
C SER A 107 1.08 -3.97 -6.41
N HIS A 108 1.31 -4.41 -5.18
CA HIS A 108 1.92 -3.62 -4.13
C HIS A 108 3.09 -4.41 -3.53
N HIS A 109 4.28 -3.85 -3.65
CA HIS A 109 5.46 -4.31 -2.93
C HIS A 109 5.81 -3.29 -1.87
N SER A 110 6.02 -3.74 -0.64
CA SER A 110 6.56 -2.93 0.45
C SER A 110 7.55 -3.72 1.29
N SER A 111 8.70 -3.11 1.57
CA SER A 111 9.77 -3.71 2.36
C SER A 111 10.38 -2.70 3.31
N VAL A 112 10.90 -3.17 4.44
CA VAL A 112 11.79 -2.36 5.27
C VAL A 112 13.03 -1.94 4.47
N LEU A 113 13.71 -0.88 4.92
CA LEU A 113 15.03 -0.56 4.39
C LEU A 113 16.00 -1.73 4.69
N PRO A 114 16.83 -2.14 3.71
CA PRO A 114 17.87 -3.13 3.95
C PRO A 114 18.95 -2.56 4.87
N GLU A 115 19.58 -3.44 5.63
CA GLU A 115 20.84 -3.14 6.33
C GLU A 115 22.00 -3.25 5.32
N ASN A 116 22.99 -2.36 5.45
CA ASN A 116 24.21 -2.38 4.64
C ASN A 116 25.31 -3.20 5.33
#